data_AF-A0A0Q9K173-F1
#
_entry.id   AF-A0A0Q9K173-F1
#
_cell.length_a   1.000
_cell.length_b   1.000
_cell.length_c   1.000
_cell.angle_alpha   90.00
_cell.angle_beta   90.00
_cell.angle_gamma   90.00
#
_symmetry.space_group_name_H-M   'P 1'
#
loop_
_entity.id
_entity.type
_entity.pdbx_description
1 polymer ?
#
loop_
_entity_poly.entity_id
_entity_poly.type
_entity_poly.pdbx_seq_one_letter_code
_entity_poly.pdbx_strand_id
1 'polypeptide(L)' 'MLSPFEGNDAAWMIVSEDRSEAIVSYFHVLAQPNCGFRSVRLLGLEANADYELLESGQVFGGDELMSVGLRVPV' A
#
# COMPACT_ATOMS: atom_id res chain seq x y z
N MET A 1 0.65 1.19 -9.13
CA MET A 1 0.45 2.49 -8.46
C MET A 1 -0.80 3.16 -9.00
N LEU A 2 -1.40 4.06 -8.20
CA LEU A 2 -2.61 4.81 -8.55
C LEU A 2 -2.23 6.26 -8.86
N SER A 3 -2.56 6.71 -10.07
CA SER A 3 -2.26 8.07 -10.51
C SER A 3 -3.20 9.07 -9.84
N PRO A 4 -2.71 10.20 -9.30
CA PRO A 4 -3.57 11.25 -8.76
C PRO A 4 -4.42 11.96 -9.84
N PHE A 5 -4.14 11.70 -11.11
CA PHE A 5 -4.90 12.25 -12.23
C PHE A 5 -5.95 11.27 -12.79
N GLU A 6 -5.98 10.04 -12.29
CA GLU A 6 -6.90 9.00 -12.75
C GLU A 6 -7.75 8.48 -11.59
N GLY A 7 -9.03 8.84 -11.57
CA GLY A 7 -9.98 8.37 -10.57
C GLY A 7 -9.97 9.19 -9.28
N ASN A 8 -10.48 8.57 -8.20
CA ASN A 8 -10.68 9.22 -6.89
C ASN A 8 -9.62 8.82 -5.85
N ASP A 9 -8.72 7.92 -6.22
CA ASP A 9 -7.75 7.30 -5.33
C ASP A 9 -6.35 7.52 -5.90
N ALA A 10 -5.44 8.01 -5.08
CA ALA A 10 -4.06 8.22 -5.43
C ALA A 10 -3.16 7.49 -4.44
N ALA A 11 -2.10 6.86 -4.94
CA ALA A 11 -1.17 6.16 -4.07
C ALA A 11 0.23 6.20 -4.66
N TRP A 12 1.19 6.60 -3.83
CA TRP A 12 2.60 6.48 -4.13
C TRP A 12 3.34 5.83 -2.99
N MET A 13 4.53 5.34 -3.29
CA MET A 13 5.41 4.77 -2.29
C MET A 13 6.86 5.10 -2.59
N ILE A 14 7.65 5.17 -1.53
CA ILE A 14 9.09 5.34 -1.55
C ILE A 14 9.67 4.13 -0.82
N VAL A 15 10.64 3.47 -1.44
CA VAL A 15 11.33 2.30 -0.87
C VAL A 15 12.79 2.68 -0.66
N SER A 16 13.38 2.26 0.45
CA SER A 16 14.80 2.42 0.71
C SER A 16 15.64 1.67 -0.34
N GLU A 17 16.88 2.10 -0.56
CA GLU A 17 17.75 1.48 -1.58
C GLU A 17 18.03 -0.01 -1.29
N ASP A 18 18.15 -0.35 -0.01
CA ASP A 18 18.32 -1.71 0.50
C ASP A 18 17.00 -2.47 0.67
N ARG A 19 15.86 -1.83 0.38
CA ARG A 19 14.49 -2.37 0.48
C ARG A 19 14.07 -2.83 1.88
N SER A 20 14.80 -2.41 2.92
CA SER A 20 14.46 -2.69 4.32
C SER A 20 13.25 -1.90 4.81
N GLU A 21 13.00 -0.73 4.24
CA GLU A 21 11.90 0.16 4.64
C GLU A 21 11.10 0.65 3.43
N ALA A 22 9.81 0.88 3.65
CA ALA A 22 8.94 1.50 2.66
C ALA A 22 7.94 2.44 3.33
N ILE A 23 7.73 3.60 2.72
CA ILE A 23 6.68 4.54 3.09
C ILE A 23 5.65 4.54 1.97
N VAL A 24 4.40 4.27 2.32
CA VAL A 24 3.26 4.27 1.39
C VAL A 24 2.33 5.41 1.78
N SER A 25 1.97 6.24 0.80
CA SER A 25 0.99 7.32 0.99
C SER A 25 -0.21 7.04 0.11
N TYR A 26 -1.39 6.96 0.73
CA TYR A 26 -2.67 6.72 0.06
C TYR A 26 -3.63 7.88 0.33
N PHE A 27 -4.32 8.32 -0.71
CA PHE A 27 -5.26 9.43 -0.66
C PHE A 27 -6.57 9.02 -1.32
N HIS A 28 -7.67 9.29 -0.63
CA HIS A 28 -9.01 9.22 -1.17
C HIS A 28 -9.54 10.65 -1.28
N VAL A 29 -9.72 11.14 -2.51
CA VAL A 29 -9.93 12.58 -2.77
C VAL A 29 -11.32 13.04 -2.35
N LEU A 30 -12.36 12.27 -2.71
CA LEU A 30 -13.76 12.56 -2.38
C LEU A 30 -14.34 11.42 -1.55
N ALA A 31 -14.96 11.73 -0.42
CA ALA A 31 -15.63 10.71 0.39
C ALA A 31 -16.74 10.01 -0.41
N GLN A 32 -16.69 8.68 -0.45
CA GLN A 32 -17.69 7.86 -1.14
C GLN A 32 -18.43 6.97 -0.12
N PRO A 33 -19.74 7.17 0.08
CA PRO A 33 -20.51 6.34 1.02
C PRO A 33 -20.65 4.90 0.49
N ASN A 34 -20.62 3.94 1.42
CA ASN A 34 -20.75 2.51 1.13
C ASN A 34 -19.81 2.02 0.01
N CYS A 35 -18.56 2.49 0.03
CA CYS A 35 -17.55 2.01 -0.89
C CYS A 35 -17.13 0.58 -0.53
N GLY A 36 -16.78 -0.22 -1.55
CA GLY A 36 -16.26 -1.57 -1.32
C GLY A 36 -14.88 -1.54 -0.67
N PHE A 37 -14.42 -2.70 -0.18
CA PHE A 37 -13.05 -2.83 0.32
C PHE A 37 -12.03 -2.54 -0.78
N ARG A 38 -10.97 -1.82 -0.41
CA ARG A 38 -9.89 -1.44 -1.32
C ARG A 38 -8.56 -1.95 -0.78
N SER A 39 -7.71 -2.41 -1.70
CA SER A 39 -6.34 -2.80 -1.42
C SER A 39 -5.40 -2.09 -2.38
N VAL A 40 -4.28 -1.61 -1.86
CA VAL A 40 -3.22 -0.95 -2.63
C VAL A 40 -2.06 -1.92 -2.78
N ARG A 41 -1.79 -2.35 -4.02
CA ARG A 41 -0.63 -3.20 -4.31
C ARG A 41 0.66 -2.39 -4.22
N LEU A 42 1.60 -2.90 -3.41
CA LEU A 42 2.92 -2.31 -3.25
C LEU A 42 3.85 -2.79 -4.38
N LEU A 43 4.96 -2.10 -4.57
CA LEU A 43 5.92 -2.34 -5.65
C LEU A 43 7.34 -2.14 -5.11
N GLY A 44 8.29 -2.92 -5.62
CA GLY A 44 9.71 -2.72 -5.32
C GLY A 44 10.18 -3.24 -3.96
N LEU A 45 9.36 -4.04 -3.27
CA LEU A 45 9.73 -4.74 -2.04
C LEU A 45 10.54 -6.01 -2.35
N GLU A 46 11.23 -6.54 -1.35
CA GLU A 46 11.84 -7.87 -1.40
C GLU A 46 10.78 -8.95 -1.20
N ALA A 47 10.58 -9.79 -2.21
CA ALA A 47 9.49 -10.78 -2.21
C ALA A 47 9.59 -11.82 -1.08
N ASN A 48 10.81 -12.15 -0.64
CA ASN A 48 11.06 -13.17 0.39
C ASN A 48 11.25 -12.57 1.79
N ALA A 49 11.02 -11.26 1.97
CA ALA A 49 11.16 -10.59 3.25
C ALA A 49 9.80 -10.39 3.92
N ASP A 50 9.81 -10.34 5.25
CA ASP A 50 8.66 -9.97 6.06
C ASP A 50 8.73 -8.48 6.40
N TYR A 51 7.62 -7.79 6.22
CA TYR A 51 7.47 -6.36 6.48
C TYR A 51 6.47 -6.12 7.61
N GLU A 52 6.84 -5.29 8.58
CA GLU A 52 5.98 -4.91 9.70
C GLU A 52 5.31 -3.55 9.45
N LEU A 53 3.99 -3.49 9.59
CA LEU A 53 3.25 -2.25 9.60
C LEU A 53 3.31 -1.61 11.00
N LEU A 54 4.20 -0.62 11.16
CA LEU A 54 4.55 0.00 12.44
C LEU A 54 3.37 0.46 13.32
N GLU A 55 2.26 0.91 12.72
CA GLU A 55 1.09 1.37 13.49
C GLU A 55 0.33 0.22 14.16
N SER A 56 0.30 -0.95 13.52
CA SER A 56 -0.52 -2.10 13.95
C SER A 56 0.30 -3.28 14.49
N GLY A 57 1.61 -3.31 14.21
CA GLY A 57 2.49 -4.46 14.46
C GLY A 57 2.18 -5.67 13.58
N GLN A 58 1.30 -5.55 12.58
CA GLN A 58 0.99 -6.64 11.67
C GLN A 58 2.16 -6.89 10.72
N VAL A 59 2.48 -8.16 10.50
CA VAL A 59 3.56 -8.61 9.63
C VAL A 59 2.96 -9.22 8.36
N PHE A 60 3.50 -8.84 7.21
CA PHE A 60 3.09 -9.32 5.89
C PHE A 60 4.30 -9.72 5.07
N GLY A 61 4.15 -10.75 4.22
CA GLY A 61 5.18 -11.09 3.23
C GLY A 61 5.29 -10.01 2.16
N GLY A 62 6.51 -9.74 1.68
CA GLY A 62 6.73 -8.79 0.59
C GLY A 62 6.04 -9.20 -0.71
N ASP A 63 5.97 -10.50 -0.99
CA ASP A 63 5.21 -11.07 -2.10
C ASP A 63 3.68 -10.89 -1.95
N GLU A 64 3.15 -11.04 -0.75
CA GLU A 64 1.74 -10.79 -0.40
C GLU A 64 1.39 -9.31 -0.61
N LEU A 65 2.23 -8.40 -0.12
CA LEU A 65 2.06 -6.96 -0.28
C LEU A 65 2.12 -6.51 -1.74
N MET A 66 2.91 -7.19 -2.58
CA MET A 66 2.99 -6.90 -4.01
C MET A 66 1.85 -7.55 -4.82
N SER A 67 1.35 -8.71 -4.41
CA SER A 67 0.34 -9.48 -5.15
C SER A 67 -1.10 -9.14 -4.73
N VAL A 68 -1.38 -9.20 -3.43
CA VAL A 68 -2.69 -8.94 -2.83
C VAL A 68 -2.84 -7.45 -2.49
N GLY A 69 -1.79 -6.85 -1.94
CA GLY A 69 -1.77 -5.45 -1.54
C GLY A 69 -2.19 -5.21 -0.10
N LEU A 70 -1.90 -4.01 0.38
CA LEU A 70 -2.25 -3.56 1.71
C LEU A 70 -3.70 -3.03 1.73
N ARG A 71 -4.52 -3.55 2.64
CA ARG A 71 -5.89 -3.06 2.81
C ARG A 71 -5.88 -1.68 3.44
N VAL A 72 -6.52 -0.72 2.77
CA VAL A 72 -6.65 0.65 3.27
C VAL A 72 -7.97 0.84 4.03
N PRO A 73 -8.01 1.72 5.04
CA PRO A 73 -9.25 2.12 5.69
C PRO A 73 -10.25 2.68 4.66
N VAL A 74 -11.54 2.43 4.91
CA VAL A 74 -12.67 2.98 4.15
C VAL A 74 -13.36 4.11 4.90
#